data_AF-A0A0J8RCS6-F1
#
_entry.id   AF-A0A0J8RCS6-F1
#
_cell.length_a   1.000
_cell.length_b   1.000
_cell.length_c   1.000
_cell.angle_alpha   90.00
_cell.angle_beta   90.00
_cell.angle_gamma   90.00
#
_symmetry.space_group_name_H-M   'P 1'
#
loop_
_entity.id
_entity.type
_entity.pdbx_description
1 polymer ?
#
loop_
_entity_poly.entity_id
_entity_poly.type
_entity_poly.pdbx_seq_one_letter_code
_entity_poly.pdbx_strand_id
1 'polypeptide(L)'
;MADLQDLRYLIYSHPIIDNHAHNILRKDTATDYARYPLEAVTSEAQGEALIDHATKTLAHHRAVNQLAGLYGCEPEWESIKAARQKIVENEYNGLVKRCLEGTHTLLIDDGLTDGREVEVFSWHDAFTSSPTKTLVRIEAVAAKQMEKHVQDLRNRVPPITIQTVQIDHFFSYPDFREGFVKAIQDSLDDPNVAGFKSVICYRTGLKDIKWPSQGELQTSFFRILSATLENGESRICDKPLNDWILRMTLRCIQRKWAGTGSKKPIQFHTGLGDTDIDLSLSNPAHLQSLIEEFRDVDFVLLHSSYPYTREAGYLASMYSNAYLDIGEVFPMISRDGQLSILRQSLELVPTCKILWSTDGHFHPETYLLANKQFREIMDTVLVECVEKQDFTFSQAMDAAKNIMFNNSNLLYKLNQTPKFSLSDTAQCNSGSLVTSKKASSILDTFLRSNPHVEFIWAIFIDYTATIRVRMFSIREFMKLAGGKRRAGITLAVFNILQTDAIVPPHPLIAGQFYLKPDLDTLSVNIGLSSNSATVMTFWETEDGGPQDGCPRCETEISTSKFYVVLKLKVVLYGEIHFR
;
A
#
# COMPACT_ATOMS: atom_id res chain seq x y z
N MET A 1 27.29 2.77 -6.02
CA MET A 1 26.70 1.42 -5.89
C MET A 1 25.44 1.58 -5.05
N ALA A 2 24.38 0.84 -5.34
CA ALA A 2 23.16 0.90 -4.53
C ALA A 2 23.44 0.45 -3.09
N ASP A 3 22.84 1.13 -2.12
CA ASP A 3 22.99 0.85 -0.69
C ASP A 3 21.64 0.75 0.04
N LEU A 4 21.68 0.62 1.37
CA LEU A 4 20.50 0.52 2.22
C LEU A 4 19.62 1.77 2.16
N GLN A 5 20.23 2.95 2.05
CA GLN A 5 19.50 4.21 2.01
C GLN A 5 18.75 4.34 0.67
N ASP A 6 19.39 3.95 -0.44
CA ASP A 6 18.77 3.90 -1.76
C ASP A 6 17.58 2.93 -1.79
N LEU A 7 17.75 1.73 -1.20
CA LEU A 7 16.66 0.73 -1.14
C LEU A 7 15.47 1.26 -0.33
N ARG A 8 15.70 1.81 0.86
CA ARG A 8 14.62 2.36 1.70
C ARG A 8 13.94 3.53 1.04
N TYR A 9 14.71 4.46 0.48
CA TYR A 9 14.13 5.61 -0.24
C TYR A 9 13.22 5.15 -1.38
N LEU A 10 13.65 4.14 -2.14
CA LEU A 10 12.84 3.55 -3.19
C LEU A 10 11.54 2.94 -2.62
N ILE A 11 11.62 2.10 -1.58
CA ILE A 11 10.45 1.45 -0.99
C ILE A 11 9.41 2.48 -0.52
N TYR A 12 9.84 3.59 0.08
CA TYR A 12 8.90 4.58 0.62
C TYR A 12 8.46 5.64 -0.39
N SER A 13 9.22 5.89 -1.47
CA SER A 13 8.96 7.02 -2.37
C SER A 13 8.58 6.60 -3.80
N HIS A 14 8.84 5.35 -4.20
CA HIS A 14 8.49 4.89 -5.53
C HIS A 14 6.94 4.87 -5.69
N PRO A 15 6.41 5.46 -6.77
CA PRO A 15 4.99 5.37 -7.10
C PRO A 15 4.54 3.92 -7.29
N ILE A 16 3.29 3.63 -6.97
CA ILE A 16 2.70 2.29 -7.04
C ILE A 16 1.59 2.25 -8.10
N ILE A 17 1.48 1.14 -8.85
CA ILE A 17 0.27 0.79 -9.58
C ILE A 17 -0.53 -0.19 -8.72
N ASP A 18 -1.69 0.25 -8.27
CA ASP A 18 -2.62 -0.56 -7.52
C ASP A 18 -3.46 -1.38 -8.52
N ASN A 19 -3.13 -2.67 -8.64
CA ASN A 19 -3.71 -3.51 -9.69
C ASN A 19 -5.15 -3.95 -9.39
N HIS A 20 -5.65 -3.72 -8.18
CA HIS A 20 -7.02 -4.07 -7.81
C HIS A 20 -7.54 -3.19 -6.67
N ALA A 21 -8.57 -2.42 -6.96
CA ALA A 21 -9.29 -1.64 -5.96
C ALA A 21 -10.75 -1.48 -6.38
N HIS A 22 -11.52 -0.80 -5.54
CA HIS A 22 -12.91 -0.45 -5.80
C HIS A 22 -13.12 1.05 -5.69
N ASN A 23 -14.37 1.48 -5.69
CA ASN A 23 -14.74 2.88 -5.67
C ASN A 23 -14.84 3.40 -4.23
N ILE A 24 -14.47 4.67 -4.06
CA ILE A 24 -14.61 5.41 -2.80
C ILE A 24 -16.05 5.93 -2.66
N LEU A 25 -16.58 5.95 -1.44
CA LEU A 25 -17.90 6.52 -1.13
C LEU A 25 -17.98 7.99 -1.53
N ARG A 26 -19.19 8.44 -1.89
CA ARG A 26 -19.44 9.86 -2.08
C ARG A 26 -19.39 10.60 -0.75
N LYS A 27 -19.11 11.91 -0.81
CA LYS A 27 -19.03 12.74 0.41
C LYS A 27 -20.27 12.64 1.31
N ASP A 28 -21.46 12.57 0.72
CA ASP A 28 -22.74 12.52 1.42
C ASP A 28 -23.02 11.16 2.10
N THR A 29 -22.39 10.08 1.64
CA THR A 29 -22.50 8.74 2.22
C THR A 29 -21.27 8.33 3.04
N ALA A 30 -20.16 9.06 2.91
CA ALA A 30 -18.88 8.71 3.53
C ALA A 30 -18.91 8.62 5.06
N THR A 31 -19.87 9.25 5.73
CA THR A 31 -20.05 9.21 7.20
C THR A 31 -21.30 8.42 7.63
N ASP A 32 -21.96 7.71 6.72
CA ASP A 32 -23.04 6.78 7.06
C ASP A 32 -22.46 5.47 7.64
N TYR A 33 -22.01 5.55 8.90
CA TYR A 33 -21.37 4.41 9.58
C TYR A 33 -22.34 3.28 9.93
N ALA A 34 -23.65 3.49 9.80
CA ALA A 34 -24.62 2.40 9.95
C ALA A 34 -24.58 1.46 8.76
N ARG A 35 -24.35 1.99 7.55
CA ARG A 35 -24.27 1.21 6.31
C ARG A 35 -22.84 0.87 5.91
N TYR A 36 -21.91 1.75 6.20
CA TYR A 36 -20.48 1.59 5.94
C TYR A 36 -19.70 1.83 7.23
N PRO A 37 -19.68 0.85 8.15
CA PRO A 37 -18.93 0.99 9.40
C PRO A 37 -17.46 1.22 9.11
N LEU A 38 -16.88 2.26 9.72
CA LEU A 38 -15.46 2.58 9.55
C LEU A 38 -14.56 1.45 10.09
N GLU A 39 -15.07 0.64 11.02
CA GLU A 39 -14.42 -0.56 11.54
C GLU A 39 -14.09 -1.60 10.46
N ALA A 40 -14.82 -1.61 9.34
CA ALA A 40 -14.62 -2.55 8.23
C ALA A 40 -13.28 -2.35 7.50
N VAL A 41 -12.56 -1.25 7.74
CA VAL A 41 -11.26 -0.97 7.10
C VAL A 41 -10.18 -2.02 7.37
N THR A 42 -10.40 -2.95 8.31
CA THR A 42 -9.50 -4.09 8.57
C THR A 42 -10.22 -5.45 8.59
N SER A 43 -11.47 -5.54 8.15
CA SER A 43 -12.22 -6.80 8.25
C SER A 43 -13.43 -6.84 7.33
N GLU A 44 -13.58 -7.99 6.67
CA GLU A 44 -14.78 -8.36 5.90
C GLU A 44 -15.96 -8.84 6.77
N ALA A 45 -15.78 -8.89 8.10
CA ALA A 45 -16.86 -9.25 8.99
C ALA A 45 -18.00 -8.21 8.95
N GLN A 46 -19.21 -8.64 9.31
CA GLN A 46 -20.40 -7.78 9.39
C GLN A 46 -21.10 -7.93 10.74
N GLY A 47 -21.93 -6.95 11.10
CA GLY A 47 -22.74 -6.98 12.33
C GLY A 47 -21.92 -7.14 13.60
N GLU A 48 -22.39 -8.00 14.51
CA GLU A 48 -21.72 -8.29 15.80
C GLU A 48 -20.28 -8.78 15.60
N ALA A 49 -20.03 -9.60 14.58
CA ALA A 49 -18.69 -10.11 14.29
C ALA A 49 -17.71 -8.98 13.94
N LEU A 50 -18.18 -7.91 13.28
CA LEU A 50 -17.36 -6.74 13.02
C LEU A 50 -17.15 -5.91 14.28
N ILE A 51 -18.25 -5.46 14.88
CA ILE A 51 -18.23 -4.42 15.92
C ILE A 51 -17.66 -4.96 17.23
N ASP A 52 -18.06 -6.16 17.65
CA ASP A 52 -17.73 -6.69 18.97
C ASP A 52 -16.52 -7.64 18.95
N HIS A 53 -16.17 -8.22 17.79
CA HIS A 53 -15.09 -9.21 17.70
C HIS A 53 -13.89 -8.72 16.88
N ALA A 54 -14.09 -8.31 15.62
CA ALA A 54 -12.97 -7.91 14.76
C ALA A 54 -12.20 -6.71 15.33
N THR A 55 -12.88 -5.83 16.07
CA THR A 55 -12.29 -4.68 16.78
C THR A 55 -11.22 -5.05 17.81
N LYS A 56 -11.19 -6.30 18.27
CA LYS A 56 -10.26 -6.83 19.28
C LYS A 56 -9.04 -7.54 18.65
N THR A 57 -8.91 -7.53 17.33
CA THR A 57 -7.78 -8.18 16.64
C THR A 57 -6.53 -7.30 16.62
N LEU A 58 -5.35 -7.91 16.50
CA LEU A 58 -4.08 -7.17 16.36
C LEU A 58 -4.05 -6.27 15.12
N ALA A 59 -4.64 -6.76 14.01
CA ALA A 59 -4.78 -6.00 12.77
C ALA A 59 -5.53 -4.68 13.03
N HIS A 60 -6.66 -4.81 13.72
CA HIS A 60 -7.53 -3.69 14.02
C HIS A 60 -6.89 -2.69 15.00
N HIS A 61 -6.30 -3.14 16.11
CA HIS A 61 -5.60 -2.26 17.03
C HIS A 61 -4.45 -1.49 16.36
N ARG A 62 -3.72 -2.12 15.42
CA ARG A 62 -2.68 -1.43 14.66
C ARG A 62 -3.27 -0.34 13.76
N ALA A 63 -4.36 -0.63 13.05
CA ALA A 63 -5.01 0.35 12.18
C ALA A 63 -5.56 1.54 12.97
N VAL A 64 -6.26 1.30 14.10
CA VAL A 64 -6.76 2.36 14.99
C VAL A 64 -5.63 3.28 15.44
N ASN A 65 -4.48 2.72 15.84
CA ASN A 65 -3.29 3.51 16.22
C ASN A 65 -2.70 4.35 15.08
N GLN A 66 -2.82 3.89 13.83
CA GLN A 66 -2.35 4.61 12.64
C GLN A 66 -3.36 5.69 12.21
N LEU A 67 -4.65 5.39 12.25
CA LEU A 67 -5.73 6.34 11.96
C LEU A 67 -5.80 7.47 12.99
N ALA A 68 -5.60 7.16 14.27
CA ALA A 68 -5.48 8.18 15.31
C ALA A 68 -4.33 9.17 15.02
N GLY A 69 -3.22 8.66 14.49
CA GLY A 69 -2.10 9.49 14.03
C GLY A 69 -2.43 10.35 12.81
N LEU A 70 -3.20 9.82 11.85
CA LEU A 70 -3.71 10.57 10.70
C LEU A 70 -4.62 11.73 11.15
N TYR A 71 -5.46 11.47 12.14
CA TYR A 71 -6.48 12.41 12.61
C TYR A 71 -6.05 13.31 13.77
N GLY A 72 -4.90 13.04 14.40
CA GLY A 72 -4.40 13.79 15.54
C GLY A 72 -5.31 13.68 16.77
N CYS A 73 -5.87 12.49 17.01
CA CYS A 73 -6.82 12.22 18.10
C CYS A 73 -6.41 10.98 18.91
N GLU A 74 -7.17 10.67 19.96
CA GLU A 74 -6.99 9.44 20.73
C GLU A 74 -7.27 8.18 19.89
N PRO A 75 -6.61 7.04 20.18
CA PRO A 75 -6.76 5.78 19.46
C PRO A 75 -8.04 5.03 19.84
N GLU A 76 -9.17 5.69 19.68
CA GLU A 76 -10.52 5.17 19.96
C GLU A 76 -11.47 5.50 18.80
N TRP A 77 -12.39 4.61 18.48
CA TRP A 77 -13.28 4.79 17.32
C TRP A 77 -14.16 6.02 17.39
N GLU A 78 -14.69 6.35 18.58
CA GLU A 78 -15.48 7.57 18.77
C GLU A 78 -14.67 8.83 18.43
N SER A 79 -13.44 8.89 18.92
CA SER A 79 -12.51 10.00 18.64
C SER A 79 -12.16 10.09 17.16
N ILE A 80 -11.84 8.95 16.52
CA ILE A 80 -11.52 8.86 15.10
C ILE A 80 -12.72 9.26 14.24
N LYS A 81 -13.90 8.71 14.50
CA LYS A 81 -15.13 8.99 13.75
C LYS A 81 -15.52 10.47 13.87
N ALA A 82 -15.41 11.06 15.06
CA ALA A 82 -15.70 12.48 15.28
C ALA A 82 -14.69 13.40 14.56
N ALA A 83 -13.40 13.09 14.59
CA ALA A 83 -12.37 13.84 13.87
C ALA A 83 -12.54 13.71 12.35
N ARG A 84 -12.79 12.48 11.88
CA ARG A 84 -13.05 12.18 10.48
C ARG A 84 -14.27 12.90 9.96
N GLN A 85 -15.39 12.91 10.70
CA GLN A 85 -16.60 13.60 10.30
C GLN A 85 -16.34 15.08 9.98
N LYS A 86 -15.63 15.80 10.86
CA LYS A 86 -15.25 17.20 10.63
C LYS A 86 -14.44 17.38 9.35
N ILE A 87 -13.52 16.45 9.05
CA ILE A 87 -12.70 16.52 7.84
C ILE A 87 -13.54 16.20 6.60
N VAL A 88 -14.44 15.22 6.64
CA VAL A 88 -15.34 14.92 5.52
C VAL A 88 -16.22 16.14 5.20
N GLU A 89 -16.79 16.79 6.21
CA GLU A 89 -17.63 17.97 6.04
C GLU A 89 -16.88 19.14 5.37
N ASN A 90 -15.62 19.37 5.74
CA ASN A 90 -14.86 20.54 5.31
C ASN A 90 -13.93 20.29 4.11
N GLU A 91 -13.25 19.13 4.04
CA GLU A 91 -12.13 18.86 3.13
C GLU A 91 -12.06 17.39 2.66
N TYR A 92 -13.19 16.77 2.28
CA TYR A 92 -13.21 15.36 1.88
C TYR A 92 -12.21 14.98 0.78
N ASN A 93 -12.14 15.78 -0.30
CA ASN A 93 -11.15 15.56 -1.38
C ASN A 93 -9.71 15.68 -0.86
N GLY A 94 -9.46 16.51 0.15
CA GLY A 94 -8.15 16.61 0.81
C GLY A 94 -7.80 15.34 1.57
N LEU A 95 -8.76 14.74 2.29
CA LEU A 95 -8.59 13.42 2.92
C LEU A 95 -8.28 12.34 1.90
N VAL A 96 -9.09 12.25 0.84
CA VAL A 96 -8.91 11.24 -0.24
C VAL A 96 -7.54 11.39 -0.90
N LYS A 97 -7.11 12.63 -1.19
CA LYS A 97 -5.79 12.91 -1.73
C LYS A 97 -4.65 12.41 -0.83
N ARG A 98 -4.76 12.62 0.49
CA ARG A 98 -3.76 12.11 1.44
C ARG A 98 -3.75 10.59 1.48
N CYS A 99 -4.92 9.97 1.41
CA CYS A 99 -5.04 8.52 1.47
C CYS A 99 -4.50 7.81 0.22
N LEU A 100 -4.60 8.44 -0.95
CA LEU A 100 -4.09 7.91 -2.22
C LEU A 100 -2.66 8.36 -2.54
N GLU A 101 -1.99 9.06 -1.63
CA GLU A 101 -0.63 9.56 -1.84
C GLU A 101 0.35 8.43 -2.20
N GLY A 102 1.17 8.65 -3.23
CA GLY A 102 2.09 7.65 -3.77
C GLY A 102 1.46 6.62 -4.73
N THR A 103 0.14 6.67 -4.95
CA THR A 103 -0.54 5.85 -5.96
C THR A 103 -0.45 6.51 -7.34
N HIS A 104 0.15 5.82 -8.29
CA HIS A 104 0.31 6.28 -9.68
C HIS A 104 -0.96 6.05 -10.51
N THR A 105 -1.54 4.85 -10.41
CA THR A 105 -2.73 4.42 -11.16
C THR A 105 -3.51 3.41 -10.33
N LEU A 106 -4.84 3.50 -10.39
CA LEU A 106 -5.78 2.53 -9.84
C LEU A 106 -6.42 1.73 -10.98
N LEU A 107 -6.50 0.41 -10.81
CA LEU A 107 -7.37 -0.44 -11.60
C LEU A 107 -8.61 -0.79 -10.75
N ILE A 108 -9.76 -0.23 -11.12
CA ILE A 108 -10.98 -0.23 -10.32
C ILE A 108 -11.97 -1.28 -10.84
N ASP A 109 -12.31 -2.25 -10.00
CA ASP A 109 -13.50 -3.08 -10.18
C ASP A 109 -14.74 -2.32 -9.69
N ASP A 110 -15.41 -1.66 -10.65
CA ASP A 110 -16.63 -0.86 -10.44
C ASP A 110 -17.91 -1.74 -10.38
N GLY A 111 -17.75 -3.07 -10.25
CA GLY A 111 -18.84 -4.03 -10.16
C GLY A 111 -19.21 -4.45 -8.73
N LEU A 112 -18.62 -3.81 -7.71
CA LEU A 112 -18.86 -4.15 -6.31
C LEU A 112 -20.25 -3.72 -5.82
N THR A 113 -20.72 -2.56 -6.24
CA THR A 113 -22.03 -2.01 -5.87
C THR A 113 -22.83 -1.61 -7.11
N ASP A 114 -24.04 -1.10 -6.92
CA ASP A 114 -24.84 -0.54 -8.01
C ASP A 114 -24.41 0.87 -8.44
N GLY A 115 -23.37 1.43 -7.83
CA GLY A 115 -22.78 2.72 -8.18
C GLY A 115 -23.51 3.95 -7.64
N ARG A 116 -24.59 3.79 -6.85
CA ARG A 116 -25.38 4.93 -6.37
C ARG A 116 -24.69 5.76 -5.28
N GLU A 117 -23.85 5.11 -4.49
CA GLU A 117 -23.33 5.67 -3.22
C GLU A 117 -21.82 5.84 -3.23
N VAL A 118 -21.20 5.40 -4.30
CA VAL A 118 -19.77 5.54 -4.58
C VAL A 118 -19.55 6.49 -5.74
N GLU A 119 -18.35 7.04 -5.80
CA GLU A 119 -17.89 7.85 -6.91
C GLU A 119 -17.61 6.96 -8.12
N VAL A 120 -17.81 7.47 -9.33
CA VAL A 120 -17.47 6.73 -10.56
C VAL A 120 -15.95 6.56 -10.67
N PHE A 121 -15.47 5.50 -11.36
CA PHE A 121 -14.03 5.23 -11.44
C PHE A 121 -13.20 6.46 -11.88
N SER A 122 -13.65 7.19 -12.90
CA SER A 122 -12.96 8.39 -13.43
C SER A 122 -12.82 9.56 -12.45
N TRP A 123 -13.62 9.60 -11.37
CA TRP A 123 -13.48 10.61 -10.32
C TRP A 123 -12.12 10.50 -9.60
N HIS A 124 -11.58 9.29 -9.52
CA HIS A 124 -10.32 8.99 -8.83
C HIS A 124 -9.10 9.58 -9.57
N ASP A 125 -9.23 9.91 -10.87
CA ASP A 125 -8.19 10.54 -11.69
C ASP A 125 -7.69 11.86 -11.09
N ALA A 126 -8.51 12.55 -10.29
CA ALA A 126 -8.13 13.77 -9.60
C ALA A 126 -7.06 13.57 -8.50
N PHE A 127 -6.82 12.33 -8.09
CA PHE A 127 -5.95 11.98 -6.96
C PHE A 127 -4.77 11.08 -7.34
N THR A 128 -4.71 10.60 -8.59
CA THR A 128 -3.65 9.75 -9.13
C THR A 128 -2.77 10.50 -10.13
N SER A 129 -1.60 9.95 -10.46
CA SER A 129 -0.67 10.56 -11.44
C SER A 129 -1.01 10.24 -12.90
N SER A 130 -1.85 9.23 -13.12
CA SER A 130 -2.33 8.78 -14.42
C SER A 130 -3.81 8.40 -14.33
N PRO A 131 -4.56 8.49 -15.45
CA PRO A 131 -5.95 8.06 -15.49
C PRO A 131 -6.11 6.62 -14.98
N THR A 132 -7.15 6.43 -14.18
CA THR A 132 -7.57 5.13 -13.69
C THR A 132 -8.16 4.29 -14.83
N LYS A 133 -8.19 2.97 -14.63
CA LYS A 133 -8.75 2.01 -15.58
C LYS A 133 -9.76 1.13 -14.87
N THR A 134 -10.67 0.54 -15.64
CA THR A 134 -11.71 -0.34 -15.09
C THR A 134 -11.34 -1.81 -15.24
N LEU A 135 -11.76 -2.60 -14.27
CA LEU A 135 -11.78 -4.06 -14.30
C LEU A 135 -13.24 -4.51 -14.40
N VAL A 136 -13.55 -5.31 -15.41
CA VAL A 136 -14.94 -5.71 -15.66
C VAL A 136 -15.27 -6.97 -14.87
N ARG A 137 -16.09 -6.83 -13.82
CA ARG A 137 -16.64 -7.96 -13.06
C ARG A 137 -17.68 -8.72 -13.87
N ILE A 138 -17.35 -9.93 -14.28
CA ILE A 138 -18.14 -10.68 -15.27
C ILE A 138 -19.49 -11.14 -14.72
N GLU A 139 -19.59 -11.41 -13.43
CA GLU A 139 -20.86 -11.77 -12.77
C GLU A 139 -21.82 -10.58 -12.71
N ALA A 140 -21.29 -9.35 -12.54
CA ALA A 140 -22.10 -8.14 -12.57
C ALA A 140 -22.58 -7.83 -14.00
N VAL A 141 -21.74 -8.06 -15.02
CA VAL A 141 -22.16 -7.98 -16.42
C VAL A 141 -23.30 -8.96 -16.69
N ALA A 142 -23.16 -10.21 -16.26
CA ALA A 142 -24.20 -11.22 -16.44
C ALA A 142 -25.51 -10.87 -15.71
N ALA A 143 -25.45 -10.37 -14.47
CA ALA A 143 -26.62 -9.90 -13.73
C ALA A 143 -27.35 -8.76 -14.47
N LYS A 144 -26.60 -7.75 -14.94
CA LYS A 144 -27.17 -6.64 -15.75
C LYS A 144 -27.80 -7.12 -17.06
N GLN A 145 -27.20 -8.12 -17.72
CA GLN A 145 -27.82 -8.72 -18.91
C GLN A 145 -29.09 -9.49 -18.58
N MET A 146 -29.16 -10.17 -17.42
CA MET A 146 -30.38 -10.84 -16.95
C MET A 146 -31.50 -9.83 -16.68
N GLU A 147 -31.21 -8.74 -15.97
CA GLU A 147 -32.16 -7.66 -15.71
C GLU A 147 -32.70 -7.03 -16.99
N LYS A 148 -31.81 -6.74 -17.94
CA LYS A 148 -32.18 -6.21 -19.26
C LYS A 148 -33.10 -7.19 -20.00
N HIS A 149 -32.74 -8.48 -20.01
CA HIS A 149 -33.53 -9.51 -20.66
C HIS A 149 -34.93 -9.61 -20.06
N VAL A 150 -35.05 -9.58 -18.72
CA VAL A 150 -36.34 -9.55 -18.03
C VAL A 150 -37.16 -8.31 -18.40
N GLN A 151 -36.53 -7.14 -18.48
CA GLN A 151 -37.22 -5.91 -18.87
C GLN A 151 -37.73 -5.99 -20.32
N ASP A 152 -36.93 -6.52 -21.24
CA ASP A 152 -37.32 -6.72 -22.64
C ASP A 152 -38.49 -7.70 -22.76
N LEU A 153 -38.49 -8.79 -21.99
CA LEU A 153 -39.60 -9.73 -21.91
C LEU A 153 -40.89 -9.04 -21.40
N ARG A 154 -40.82 -8.29 -20.30
CA ARG A 154 -41.95 -7.52 -19.74
C ARG A 154 -42.57 -6.55 -20.76
N ASN A 155 -41.75 -5.97 -21.64
CA ASN A 155 -42.21 -5.08 -22.69
C ASN A 155 -42.89 -5.81 -23.86
N ARG A 156 -42.52 -7.08 -24.14
CA ARG A 156 -43.04 -7.86 -25.28
C ARG A 156 -44.37 -8.56 -24.98
N VAL A 157 -44.57 -9.09 -23.77
CA VAL A 157 -45.75 -9.92 -23.43
C VAL A 157 -46.39 -9.50 -22.11
N PRO A 158 -47.38 -8.59 -22.08
CA PRO A 158 -48.11 -8.26 -20.86
C PRO A 158 -49.41 -9.10 -20.74
N PRO A 159 -49.69 -9.79 -19.61
CA PRO A 159 -48.84 -10.02 -18.44
C PRO A 159 -47.96 -11.29 -18.60
N ILE A 160 -46.68 -11.20 -18.24
CA ILE A 160 -45.84 -12.40 -18.08
C ILE A 160 -46.27 -13.14 -16.81
N THR A 161 -46.67 -14.39 -16.99
CA THR A 161 -46.71 -15.40 -15.93
C THR A 161 -45.60 -16.43 -16.20
N ILE A 162 -45.18 -17.18 -15.17
CA ILE A 162 -44.18 -18.26 -15.31
C ILE A 162 -44.62 -19.28 -16.39
N GLN A 163 -45.93 -19.51 -16.52
CA GLN A 163 -46.52 -20.33 -17.57
C GLN A 163 -46.32 -19.76 -18.98
N THR A 164 -46.22 -18.44 -19.16
CA THR A 164 -45.92 -17.82 -20.46
C THR A 164 -44.43 -17.97 -20.83
N VAL A 165 -43.53 -17.93 -19.84
CA VAL A 165 -42.09 -18.16 -20.06
C VAL A 165 -41.79 -19.62 -20.43
N GLN A 166 -42.62 -20.57 -19.97
CA GLN A 166 -42.48 -21.98 -20.37
C GLN A 166 -42.76 -22.25 -21.87
N ILE A 167 -43.49 -21.37 -22.55
CA ILE A 167 -43.81 -21.52 -23.98
C ILE A 167 -42.70 -20.89 -24.86
N ASP A 168 -41.97 -19.89 -24.33
CA ASP A 168 -40.88 -19.18 -25.02
C ASP A 168 -39.48 -19.71 -24.67
N HIS A 169 -39.41 -20.88 -23.99
CA HIS A 169 -38.20 -21.55 -23.50
C HIS A 169 -37.07 -21.69 -24.54
N PHE A 170 -37.40 -21.72 -25.83
CA PHE A 170 -36.45 -21.97 -26.90
C PHE A 170 -35.69 -20.71 -27.37
N PHE A 171 -36.21 -19.50 -27.10
CA PHE A 171 -35.68 -18.26 -27.69
C PHE A 171 -34.99 -17.31 -26.68
N SER A 172 -35.17 -17.50 -25.37
CA SER A 172 -34.65 -16.57 -24.35
C SER A 172 -33.15 -16.69 -24.06
N TYR A 173 -32.63 -17.93 -23.97
CA TYR A 173 -31.20 -18.16 -23.69
C TYR A 173 -30.26 -17.63 -24.80
N PRO A 174 -30.56 -17.81 -26.11
CA PRO A 174 -29.77 -17.20 -27.19
C PRO A 174 -29.61 -15.69 -27.04
N ASP A 175 -30.68 -14.96 -26.75
CA ASP A 175 -30.65 -13.49 -26.57
C ASP A 175 -29.73 -13.08 -25.40
N PHE A 176 -29.85 -13.73 -24.25
CA PHE A 176 -28.96 -13.49 -23.10
C PHE A 176 -27.51 -13.79 -23.46
N ARG A 177 -27.26 -14.93 -24.12
CA ARG A 177 -25.93 -15.36 -24.53
C ARG A 177 -25.28 -14.35 -25.48
N GLU A 178 -26.00 -13.89 -26.49
CA GLU A 178 -25.52 -12.90 -27.45
C GLU A 178 -25.22 -11.57 -26.77
N GLY A 179 -26.13 -11.10 -25.89
CA GLY A 179 -25.93 -9.87 -25.11
C GLY A 179 -24.70 -9.94 -24.21
N PHE A 180 -24.51 -11.05 -23.49
CA PHE A 180 -23.34 -11.27 -22.63
C PHE A 180 -22.03 -11.31 -23.44
N VAL A 181 -21.98 -12.13 -24.50
CA VAL A 181 -20.78 -12.24 -25.35
C VAL A 181 -20.43 -10.88 -25.96
N LYS A 182 -21.44 -10.15 -26.45
CA LYS A 182 -21.24 -8.80 -26.99
C LYS A 182 -20.67 -7.85 -25.93
N ALA A 183 -21.20 -7.85 -24.70
CA ALA A 183 -20.69 -6.99 -23.62
C ALA A 183 -19.23 -7.29 -23.28
N ILE A 184 -18.82 -8.57 -23.28
CA ILE A 184 -17.41 -8.96 -23.09
C ILE A 184 -16.53 -8.51 -24.26
N GLN A 185 -17.01 -8.64 -25.50
CA GLN A 185 -16.28 -8.19 -26.70
C GLN A 185 -16.11 -6.66 -26.71
N ASP A 186 -17.18 -5.92 -26.43
CA ASP A 186 -17.13 -4.45 -26.34
C ASP A 186 -16.13 -4.03 -25.22
N SER A 187 -16.12 -4.74 -24.09
CA SER A 187 -15.14 -4.51 -23.00
C SER A 187 -13.70 -4.86 -23.39
N LEU A 188 -13.48 -5.85 -24.26
CA LEU A 188 -12.15 -6.16 -24.81
C LEU A 188 -11.64 -5.05 -25.72
N ASP A 189 -12.54 -4.35 -26.41
CA ASP A 189 -12.22 -3.26 -27.33
C ASP A 189 -12.07 -1.89 -26.65
N ASP A 190 -12.66 -1.72 -25.46
CA ASP A 190 -12.61 -0.46 -24.72
C ASP A 190 -11.18 -0.15 -24.18
N PRO A 191 -10.55 0.98 -24.54
CA PRO A 191 -9.23 1.35 -24.04
C PRO A 191 -9.20 1.73 -22.54
N ASN A 192 -10.35 1.95 -21.89
CA ASN A 192 -10.46 2.21 -20.46
C ASN A 192 -10.53 0.95 -19.61
N VAL A 193 -10.89 -0.19 -20.22
CA VAL A 193 -10.89 -1.49 -19.54
C VAL A 193 -9.48 -2.07 -19.57
N ALA A 194 -8.87 -2.28 -18.41
CA ALA A 194 -7.55 -2.92 -18.28
C ALA A 194 -7.63 -4.45 -18.22
N GLY A 195 -8.74 -5.00 -17.71
CA GLY A 195 -8.87 -6.42 -17.41
C GLY A 195 -10.28 -6.83 -17.02
N PHE A 196 -10.43 -8.09 -16.67
CA PHE A 196 -11.66 -8.68 -16.14
C PHE A 196 -11.45 -9.13 -14.69
N LYS A 197 -12.54 -9.26 -13.93
CA LYS A 197 -12.56 -9.85 -12.59
C LYS A 197 -13.65 -10.91 -12.53
N SER A 198 -13.33 -12.02 -11.89
CA SER A 198 -14.26 -13.08 -11.53
C SER A 198 -14.36 -13.15 -10.01
N VAL A 199 -15.60 -13.09 -9.50
CA VAL A 199 -15.94 -13.34 -8.09
C VAL A 199 -16.61 -14.71 -7.91
N ILE A 200 -16.37 -15.65 -8.83
CA ILE A 200 -17.00 -16.98 -8.82
C ILE A 200 -16.78 -17.74 -7.50
N CYS A 201 -15.71 -17.45 -6.75
CA CYS A 201 -15.48 -18.03 -5.42
C CYS A 201 -16.58 -17.67 -4.41
N TYR A 202 -17.13 -16.45 -4.47
CA TYR A 202 -18.29 -15.98 -3.69
C TYR A 202 -19.62 -16.53 -4.19
N ARG A 203 -19.62 -17.26 -5.31
CA ARG A 203 -20.83 -17.80 -5.93
C ARG A 203 -20.87 -19.30 -5.75
N THR A 204 -20.05 -20.00 -6.52
CA THR A 204 -20.16 -21.46 -6.68
C THR A 204 -18.82 -22.14 -6.43
N GLY A 205 -17.84 -21.40 -5.91
CA GLY A 205 -16.49 -21.87 -5.66
C GLY A 205 -15.62 -21.95 -6.91
N LEU A 206 -14.32 -22.17 -6.69
CA LEU A 206 -13.32 -22.36 -7.74
C LEU A 206 -13.24 -23.80 -8.24
N LYS A 207 -13.86 -24.74 -7.51
CA LYS A 207 -13.78 -26.18 -7.77
C LYS A 207 -14.58 -26.61 -9.00
N ASP A 208 -13.97 -27.48 -9.81
CA ASP A 208 -14.61 -28.18 -10.94
C ASP A 208 -15.30 -27.25 -11.96
N ILE A 209 -14.64 -26.14 -12.33
CA ILE A 209 -15.14 -25.20 -13.34
C ILE A 209 -15.11 -25.86 -14.72
N LYS A 210 -16.27 -26.28 -15.22
CA LYS A 210 -16.39 -27.06 -16.46
C LYS A 210 -17.39 -26.47 -17.43
N TRP A 211 -17.32 -26.88 -18.70
CA TRP A 211 -18.41 -26.58 -19.63
C TRP A 211 -19.65 -27.37 -19.21
N PRO A 212 -20.79 -26.71 -18.89
CA PRO A 212 -22.01 -27.43 -18.57
C PRO A 212 -22.61 -28.06 -19.83
N SER A 213 -23.39 -29.13 -19.65
CA SER A 213 -24.26 -29.62 -20.71
C SER A 213 -25.34 -28.58 -21.05
N GLN A 214 -25.91 -28.67 -22.25
CA GLN A 214 -26.97 -27.76 -22.68
C GLN A 214 -28.18 -27.82 -21.72
N GLY A 215 -28.56 -29.01 -21.26
CA GLY A 215 -29.67 -29.19 -20.32
C GLY A 215 -29.42 -28.57 -18.94
N GLU A 216 -28.22 -28.76 -18.38
CA GLU A 216 -27.82 -28.13 -17.10
C GLU A 216 -27.85 -26.61 -17.20
N LEU A 217 -27.31 -26.05 -18.29
CA LEU A 217 -27.24 -24.62 -18.51
C LEU A 217 -28.63 -24.00 -18.69
N GLN A 218 -29.51 -24.63 -19.48
CA GLN A 218 -30.89 -24.17 -19.66
C GLN A 218 -31.66 -24.19 -18.34
N THR A 219 -31.51 -25.25 -17.55
CA THR A 219 -32.18 -25.37 -16.25
C THR A 219 -31.68 -24.30 -15.28
N SER A 220 -30.37 -24.10 -15.22
CA SER A 220 -29.71 -23.07 -14.40
C SER A 220 -30.16 -21.65 -14.79
N PHE A 221 -30.12 -21.33 -16.09
CA PHE A 221 -30.59 -20.07 -16.63
C PHE A 221 -32.06 -19.80 -16.28
N PHE A 222 -32.93 -20.81 -16.44
CA PHE A 222 -34.35 -20.66 -16.13
C PHE A 222 -34.63 -20.41 -14.64
N ARG A 223 -33.88 -21.05 -13.73
CA ARG A 223 -34.00 -20.80 -12.28
C ARG A 223 -33.71 -19.33 -11.96
N ILE A 224 -32.60 -18.80 -12.47
CA ILE A 224 -32.23 -17.40 -12.25
C ILE A 224 -33.23 -16.46 -12.92
N LEU A 225 -33.61 -16.73 -14.17
CA LEU A 225 -34.61 -15.92 -14.89
C LEU A 225 -35.94 -15.85 -14.13
N SER A 226 -36.41 -16.98 -13.59
CA SER A 226 -37.65 -17.04 -12.82
C SER A 226 -37.55 -16.24 -11.53
N ALA A 227 -36.44 -16.37 -10.78
CA ALA A 227 -36.17 -15.55 -9.61
C ALA A 227 -36.21 -14.05 -9.98
N THR A 228 -35.41 -13.63 -10.97
CA THR A 228 -35.37 -12.22 -11.40
C THR A 228 -36.75 -11.68 -11.81
N LEU A 229 -37.59 -12.50 -12.45
CA LEU A 229 -38.95 -12.12 -12.82
C LEU A 229 -39.87 -11.91 -11.61
N GLU A 230 -39.80 -12.81 -10.63
CA GLU A 230 -40.69 -12.87 -9.46
C GLU A 230 -40.32 -11.87 -8.38
N ASN A 231 -39.04 -11.82 -8.00
CA ASN A 231 -38.56 -11.07 -6.83
C ASN A 231 -37.52 -10.00 -7.18
N GLY A 232 -37.11 -9.88 -8.44
CA GLY A 232 -36.09 -8.92 -8.89
C GLY A 232 -34.65 -9.34 -8.58
N GLU A 233 -34.43 -10.57 -8.11
CA GLU A 233 -33.11 -11.11 -7.78
C GLU A 233 -32.35 -11.52 -9.05
N SER A 234 -31.34 -10.73 -9.41
CA SER A 234 -30.48 -10.96 -10.59
C SER A 234 -29.12 -11.54 -10.24
N ARG A 235 -28.89 -11.90 -8.96
CA ARG A 235 -27.62 -12.44 -8.49
C ARG A 235 -27.35 -13.78 -9.17
N ILE A 236 -26.27 -13.84 -9.95
CA ILE A 236 -25.84 -15.08 -10.60
C ILE A 236 -25.06 -15.96 -9.62
N CYS A 237 -25.73 -16.95 -9.04
CA CYS A 237 -25.17 -17.90 -8.06
C CYS A 237 -25.61 -19.35 -8.30
N ASP A 238 -25.57 -19.80 -9.56
CA ASP A 238 -25.94 -21.16 -9.95
C ASP A 238 -24.84 -21.77 -10.86
N LYS A 239 -24.24 -22.88 -10.40
CA LYS A 239 -22.94 -23.38 -10.89
C LYS A 239 -22.83 -23.54 -12.41
N PRO A 240 -23.74 -24.24 -13.11
CA PRO A 240 -23.69 -24.32 -14.57
C PRO A 240 -23.62 -22.96 -15.28
N LEU A 241 -24.40 -21.96 -14.83
CA LEU A 241 -24.38 -20.63 -15.43
C LEU A 241 -23.11 -19.85 -15.07
N ASN A 242 -22.66 -19.89 -13.81
CA ASN A 242 -21.39 -19.26 -13.39
C ASN A 242 -20.19 -19.85 -14.14
N ASP A 243 -20.09 -21.18 -14.22
CA ASP A 243 -19.01 -21.85 -14.96
C ASP A 243 -19.05 -21.49 -16.46
N TRP A 244 -20.25 -21.42 -17.06
CA TRP A 244 -20.41 -21.00 -18.46
C TRP A 244 -19.98 -19.54 -18.70
N ILE A 245 -20.41 -18.61 -17.84
CA ILE A 245 -20.04 -17.18 -17.91
C ILE A 245 -18.53 -17.02 -17.90
N LEU A 246 -17.86 -17.68 -16.94
CA LEU A 246 -16.42 -17.62 -16.81
C LEU A 246 -15.72 -18.20 -18.04
N ARG A 247 -16.06 -19.44 -18.43
CA ARG A 247 -15.40 -20.10 -19.56
C ARG A 247 -15.68 -19.40 -20.89
N MET A 248 -16.86 -18.80 -21.05
CA MET A 248 -17.17 -17.97 -22.22
C MET A 248 -16.35 -16.68 -22.25
N THR A 249 -16.13 -16.04 -21.10
CA THR A 249 -15.23 -14.88 -20.99
C THR A 249 -13.80 -15.28 -21.39
N LEU A 250 -13.27 -16.37 -20.83
CA LEU A 250 -11.93 -16.88 -21.17
C LEU A 250 -11.81 -17.20 -22.67
N ARG A 251 -12.86 -17.80 -23.27
CA ARG A 251 -12.94 -18.05 -24.72
C ARG A 251 -12.91 -16.76 -25.54
N CYS A 252 -13.56 -15.70 -25.09
CA CYS A 252 -13.52 -14.39 -25.75
C CYS A 252 -12.13 -13.77 -25.69
N ILE A 253 -11.47 -13.79 -24.52
CA ILE A 253 -10.09 -13.30 -24.34
C ILE A 253 -9.13 -14.08 -25.24
N GLN A 254 -9.20 -15.42 -25.23
CA GLN A 254 -8.37 -16.28 -26.09
C GLN A 254 -8.57 -15.98 -27.59
N ARG A 255 -9.81 -15.78 -28.04
CA ARG A 255 -10.11 -15.42 -29.43
C ARG A 255 -9.54 -14.05 -29.80
N LYS A 256 -9.63 -13.07 -28.90
CA LYS A 256 -9.06 -11.74 -29.10
C LYS A 256 -7.54 -11.81 -29.25
N TRP A 257 -6.89 -12.59 -28.39
CA TRP A 257 -5.46 -12.88 -28.49
C TRP A 257 -5.08 -13.49 -29.85
N ALA A 258 -5.76 -14.56 -30.26
CA ALA A 258 -5.48 -15.23 -31.53
C ALA A 258 -5.68 -14.32 -32.76
N GLY A 259 -6.62 -13.38 -32.69
CA GLY A 259 -6.92 -12.46 -33.79
C GLY A 259 -6.01 -11.23 -33.84
N THR A 260 -5.58 -10.69 -32.69
CA THR A 260 -4.89 -9.37 -32.64
C THR A 260 -3.54 -9.38 -31.93
N GLY A 261 -3.12 -10.50 -31.32
CA GLY A 261 -1.94 -10.54 -30.45
C GLY A 261 -2.08 -9.66 -29.20
N SER A 262 -3.31 -9.29 -28.83
CA SER A 262 -3.58 -8.51 -27.62
C SER A 262 -4.64 -9.19 -26.77
N LYS A 263 -4.38 -9.25 -25.47
CA LYS A 263 -5.26 -9.81 -24.44
C LYS A 263 -5.28 -8.88 -23.24
N LYS A 264 -6.37 -8.98 -22.49
CA LYS A 264 -6.51 -8.37 -21.17
C LYS A 264 -6.54 -9.50 -20.13
N PRO A 265 -5.85 -9.37 -19.00
CA PRO A 265 -5.84 -10.39 -17.95
C PRO A 265 -7.23 -10.53 -17.30
N ILE A 266 -7.43 -11.65 -16.61
CA ILE A 266 -8.56 -11.85 -15.72
C ILE A 266 -8.06 -12.14 -14.30
N GLN A 267 -8.61 -11.39 -13.35
CA GLN A 267 -8.39 -11.57 -11.93
C GLN A 267 -9.41 -12.51 -11.33
N PHE A 268 -8.99 -13.30 -10.36
CA PHE A 268 -9.84 -14.17 -9.56
C PHE A 268 -9.71 -13.77 -8.11
N HIS A 269 -10.86 -13.55 -7.48
CA HIS A 269 -10.92 -13.52 -6.02
C HIS A 269 -10.59 -14.93 -5.49
N THR A 270 -9.71 -15.02 -4.48
CA THR A 270 -9.25 -16.28 -3.89
C THR A 270 -8.96 -16.09 -2.41
N GLY A 271 -9.30 -17.08 -1.57
CA GLY A 271 -9.01 -17.01 -0.13
C GLY A 271 -9.95 -16.10 0.66
N LEU A 272 -9.38 -15.10 1.32
CA LEU A 272 -10.00 -14.23 2.32
C LEU A 272 -11.27 -13.56 1.76
N GLY A 273 -12.28 -13.41 2.61
CA GLY A 273 -13.57 -12.83 2.22
C GLY A 273 -14.56 -12.83 3.38
N ASP A 274 -15.76 -12.30 3.13
CA ASP A 274 -16.86 -12.28 4.09
C ASP A 274 -17.57 -13.65 4.23
N THR A 275 -18.67 -13.69 4.97
CA THR A 275 -19.44 -14.93 5.23
C THR A 275 -20.21 -15.48 4.01
N ASP A 276 -20.24 -14.77 2.87
CA ASP A 276 -20.83 -15.23 1.62
C ASP A 276 -19.89 -16.24 0.89
N ILE A 277 -18.63 -16.36 1.33
CA ILE A 277 -17.66 -17.30 0.75
C ILE A 277 -17.66 -18.67 1.45
N ASP A 278 -17.50 -19.74 0.68
CA ASP A 278 -16.99 -21.01 1.20
C ASP A 278 -15.47 -21.02 1.09
N LEU A 279 -14.79 -20.85 2.23
CA LEU A 279 -13.34 -20.80 2.31
C LEU A 279 -12.69 -22.02 1.64
N SER A 280 -13.23 -23.23 1.84
CA SER A 280 -12.66 -24.45 1.27
C SER A 280 -12.70 -24.48 -0.25
N LEU A 281 -13.72 -23.85 -0.84
CA LEU A 281 -13.89 -23.74 -2.29
C LEU A 281 -13.21 -22.50 -2.87
N SER A 282 -12.59 -21.66 -2.04
CA SER A 282 -11.83 -20.46 -2.45
C SER A 282 -10.33 -20.72 -2.66
N ASN A 283 -9.87 -21.97 -2.50
CA ASN A 283 -8.47 -22.35 -2.71
C ASN A 283 -8.09 -22.23 -4.20
N PRO A 284 -7.04 -21.45 -4.55
CA PRO A 284 -6.61 -21.25 -5.94
C PRO A 284 -6.13 -22.53 -6.63
N ALA A 285 -5.73 -23.57 -5.90
CA ALA A 285 -5.33 -24.86 -6.47
C ALA A 285 -6.39 -25.46 -7.40
N HIS A 286 -7.68 -25.15 -7.16
CA HIS A 286 -8.76 -25.57 -8.03
C HIS A 286 -8.72 -24.96 -9.44
N LEU A 287 -8.01 -23.85 -9.64
CA LEU A 287 -7.85 -23.19 -10.93
C LEU A 287 -6.76 -23.83 -11.80
N GLN A 288 -5.99 -24.79 -11.29
CA GLN A 288 -4.84 -25.38 -11.99
C GLN A 288 -5.21 -25.90 -13.39
N SER A 289 -6.23 -26.75 -13.50
CA SER A 289 -6.68 -27.29 -14.79
C SER A 289 -7.21 -26.22 -15.75
N LEU A 290 -7.79 -25.15 -15.21
CA LEU A 290 -8.32 -24.04 -16.02
C LEU A 290 -7.17 -23.18 -16.58
N ILE A 291 -6.14 -22.91 -15.77
CA ILE A 291 -4.92 -22.23 -16.19
C ILE A 291 -4.21 -23.02 -17.29
N GLU A 292 -4.15 -24.35 -17.15
CA GLU A 292 -3.55 -25.26 -18.13
C GLU A 292 -4.27 -25.29 -19.47
N GLU A 293 -5.61 -25.19 -19.44
CA GLU A 293 -6.44 -25.19 -20.63
C GLU A 293 -6.36 -23.85 -21.38
N PHE A 294 -6.40 -22.73 -20.65
CA PHE A 294 -6.39 -21.38 -21.21
C PHE A 294 -5.00 -20.73 -21.14
N ARG A 295 -3.97 -21.40 -21.68
CA ARG A 295 -2.57 -20.96 -21.66
C ARG A 295 -2.33 -19.57 -22.26
N ASP A 296 -3.19 -19.16 -23.19
CA ASP A 296 -3.14 -17.86 -23.84
C ASP A 296 -3.79 -16.74 -23.01
N VAL A 297 -4.45 -17.03 -21.89
CA VAL A 297 -5.08 -16.03 -21.02
C VAL A 297 -4.24 -15.85 -19.77
N ASP A 298 -4.02 -14.61 -19.35
CA ASP A 298 -3.30 -14.33 -18.10
C ASP A 298 -4.27 -14.32 -16.91
N PHE A 299 -3.91 -15.08 -15.87
CA PHE A 299 -4.66 -15.26 -14.63
C PHE A 299 -3.94 -14.53 -13.50
N VAL A 300 -4.67 -13.71 -12.76
CA VAL A 300 -4.18 -13.04 -11.55
C VAL A 300 -4.93 -13.59 -10.35
N LEU A 301 -4.20 -14.18 -9.41
CA LEU A 301 -4.74 -14.71 -8.15
C LEU A 301 -4.67 -13.60 -7.10
N LEU A 302 -5.83 -13.06 -6.72
CA LEU A 302 -5.90 -11.89 -5.84
C LEU A 302 -5.76 -12.24 -4.36
N HIS A 303 -5.48 -11.20 -3.56
CA HIS A 303 -5.65 -11.21 -2.12
C HIS A 303 -4.63 -12.07 -1.36
N SER A 304 -3.43 -12.21 -1.93
CA SER A 304 -2.42 -13.18 -1.49
C SER A 304 -2.95 -14.63 -1.45
N SER A 305 -4.13 -14.87 -2.02
CA SER A 305 -4.96 -16.05 -1.81
C SER A 305 -5.09 -16.50 -0.34
N TYR A 306 -4.95 -15.60 0.65
CA TYR A 306 -4.83 -16.00 2.05
C TYR A 306 -6.04 -16.85 2.50
N PRO A 307 -5.87 -18.01 3.16
CA PRO A 307 -4.64 -18.57 3.74
C PRO A 307 -3.83 -19.48 2.80
N TYR A 308 -4.15 -19.52 1.51
CA TYR A 308 -3.57 -20.38 0.46
C TYR A 308 -2.44 -19.72 -0.33
N THR A 309 -1.66 -18.82 0.29
CA THR A 309 -0.59 -18.06 -0.38
C THR A 309 0.42 -18.97 -1.07
N ARG A 310 0.75 -20.11 -0.45
CA ARG A 310 1.72 -21.06 -1.01
C ARG A 310 1.19 -21.80 -2.23
N GLU A 311 -0.08 -22.20 -2.22
CA GLU A 311 -0.74 -22.82 -3.37
C GLU A 311 -0.79 -21.85 -4.55
N ALA A 312 -1.14 -20.59 -4.29
CA ALA A 312 -1.11 -19.54 -5.31
C ALA A 312 0.30 -19.30 -5.85
N GLY A 313 1.29 -19.28 -4.94
CA GLY A 313 2.69 -19.11 -5.30
C GLY A 313 3.23 -20.26 -6.15
N TYR A 314 2.85 -21.50 -5.86
CA TYR A 314 3.15 -22.66 -6.69
C TYR A 314 2.60 -22.47 -8.11
N LEU A 315 1.32 -22.11 -8.27
CA LEU A 315 0.74 -21.89 -9.59
C LEU A 315 1.45 -20.76 -10.36
N ALA A 316 1.72 -19.63 -9.72
CA ALA A 316 2.43 -18.51 -10.35
C ALA A 316 3.87 -18.87 -10.78
N SER A 317 4.53 -19.77 -10.04
CA SER A 317 5.86 -20.28 -10.36
C SER A 317 5.88 -21.28 -11.52
N MET A 318 4.85 -22.13 -11.63
CA MET A 318 4.80 -23.23 -12.61
C MET A 318 4.18 -22.83 -13.95
N TYR A 319 3.20 -21.92 -13.96
CA TYR A 319 2.45 -21.56 -15.15
C TYR A 319 2.85 -20.18 -15.67
N SER A 320 3.31 -20.11 -16.92
CA SER A 320 3.77 -18.85 -17.54
C SER A 320 2.73 -17.72 -17.51
N ASN A 321 1.45 -18.07 -17.52
CA ASN A 321 0.30 -17.18 -17.58
C ASN A 321 -0.41 -16.99 -16.22
N ALA A 322 0.20 -17.39 -15.10
CA ALA A 322 -0.33 -17.15 -13.75
C ALA A 322 0.55 -16.13 -12.98
N TYR A 323 -0.12 -15.23 -12.27
CA TYR A 323 0.45 -14.14 -11.48
C TYR A 323 -0.17 -14.15 -10.07
N LEU A 324 0.61 -13.73 -9.08
CA LEU A 324 0.15 -13.61 -7.70
C LEU A 324 0.05 -12.13 -7.33
N ASP A 325 -1.11 -11.69 -6.89
CA ASP A 325 -1.27 -10.43 -6.20
C ASP A 325 -1.15 -10.66 -4.67
N ILE A 326 -0.49 -9.73 -3.97
CA ILE A 326 -0.24 -9.81 -2.52
C ILE A 326 -1.05 -8.78 -1.72
N GLY A 327 -2.19 -8.31 -2.24
CA GLY A 327 -3.05 -7.32 -1.61
C GLY A 327 -4.06 -7.88 -0.60
N GLU A 328 -5.06 -7.05 -0.23
CA GLU A 328 -6.17 -7.24 0.74
C GLU A 328 -5.73 -7.49 2.20
N VAL A 329 -4.74 -8.36 2.41
CA VAL A 329 -4.21 -8.71 3.75
C VAL A 329 -3.58 -7.52 4.49
N PHE A 330 -3.37 -6.42 3.78
CA PHE A 330 -2.99 -5.12 4.31
C PHE A 330 -4.23 -4.20 4.27
N PRO A 331 -4.84 -3.82 5.41
CA PRO A 331 -4.45 -4.06 6.79
C PRO A 331 -5.18 -5.21 7.50
N MET A 332 -5.81 -6.15 6.78
CA MET A 332 -6.74 -7.13 7.38
C MET A 332 -6.11 -8.14 8.35
N ILE A 333 -4.80 -8.40 8.27
CA ILE A 333 -4.12 -9.34 9.18
C ILE A 333 -3.02 -8.67 10.02
N SER A 334 -2.53 -9.40 11.02
CA SER A 334 -1.45 -8.90 11.91
C SER A 334 -0.17 -8.60 11.13
N ARG A 335 0.71 -7.78 11.71
CA ARG A 335 2.03 -7.48 11.14
C ARG A 335 2.82 -8.76 10.81
N ASP A 336 2.81 -9.74 11.71
CA ASP A 336 3.52 -11.01 11.50
C ASP A 336 2.87 -11.86 10.40
N GLY A 337 1.54 -11.82 10.28
CA GLY A 337 0.84 -12.41 9.16
C GLY A 337 1.28 -11.80 7.82
N GLN A 338 1.34 -10.46 7.74
CA GLN A 338 1.81 -9.75 6.56
C GLN A 338 3.27 -10.10 6.19
N LEU A 339 4.16 -10.14 7.19
CA LEU A 339 5.54 -10.60 7.01
C LEU A 339 5.59 -12.03 6.49
N SER A 340 4.78 -12.93 7.07
CA SER A 340 4.73 -14.33 6.68
C SER A 340 4.27 -14.49 5.22
N ILE A 341 3.23 -13.78 4.81
CA ILE A 341 2.69 -13.83 3.45
C ILE A 341 3.71 -13.33 2.42
N LEU A 342 4.37 -12.20 2.67
CA LEU A 342 5.38 -11.69 1.74
C LEU A 342 6.57 -12.67 1.64
N ARG A 343 7.00 -13.25 2.76
CA ARG A 343 8.05 -14.29 2.77
C ARG A 343 7.60 -15.53 1.99
N GLN A 344 6.38 -16.03 2.23
CA GLN A 344 5.81 -17.18 1.51
C GLN A 344 5.70 -16.92 0.00
N SER A 345 5.34 -15.70 -0.39
CA SER A 345 5.27 -15.30 -1.80
C SER A 345 6.65 -15.37 -2.45
N LEU A 346 7.70 -14.90 -1.75
CA LEU A 346 9.08 -14.94 -2.23
C LEU A 346 9.74 -16.34 -2.17
N GLU A 347 9.09 -17.36 -1.58
CA GLU A 347 9.62 -18.74 -1.54
C GLU A 347 9.77 -19.32 -2.95
N LEU A 348 8.79 -19.08 -3.84
CA LEU A 348 8.72 -19.70 -5.18
C LEU A 348 8.34 -18.73 -6.30
N VAL A 349 7.64 -17.63 -6.01
CA VAL A 349 7.10 -16.79 -7.07
C VAL A 349 8.21 -15.94 -7.68
N PRO A 350 8.40 -15.95 -9.01
CA PRO A 350 9.30 -15.01 -9.65
C PRO A 350 8.88 -13.57 -9.32
N THR A 351 9.83 -12.73 -8.91
CA THR A 351 9.52 -11.33 -8.54
C THR A 351 8.91 -10.51 -9.67
N CYS A 352 9.04 -10.95 -10.93
CA CYS A 352 8.37 -10.39 -12.11
C CYS A 352 6.90 -10.78 -12.27
N LYS A 353 6.36 -11.59 -11.34
CA LYS A 353 4.97 -12.08 -11.35
C LYS A 353 4.19 -11.79 -10.07
N ILE A 354 4.82 -11.10 -9.12
CA ILE A 354 4.16 -10.61 -7.91
C ILE A 354 3.61 -9.22 -8.20
N LEU A 355 2.32 -9.01 -7.94
CA LEU A 355 1.60 -7.75 -8.13
C LEU A 355 1.18 -7.19 -6.78
N TRP A 356 1.01 -5.87 -6.71
CA TRP A 356 0.51 -5.18 -5.53
C TRP A 356 -0.89 -4.62 -5.75
N SER A 357 -1.79 -4.84 -4.80
CA SER A 357 -3.08 -4.16 -4.72
C SER A 357 -3.41 -3.76 -3.29
N THR A 358 -4.23 -2.73 -3.14
CA THR A 358 -4.78 -2.38 -1.83
C THR A 358 -6.06 -3.15 -1.52
N ASP A 359 -6.80 -3.55 -2.55
CA ASP A 359 -8.20 -3.96 -2.44
C ASP A 359 -9.09 -2.92 -1.73
N GLY A 360 -8.64 -1.65 -1.77
CA GLY A 360 -9.28 -0.55 -1.09
C GLY A 360 -10.69 -0.32 -1.63
N HIS A 361 -11.64 -0.16 -0.73
CA HIS A 361 -13.05 0.02 -1.07
C HIS A 361 -13.74 0.90 -0.03
N PHE A 362 -14.74 1.65 -0.48
CA PHE A 362 -15.60 2.55 0.31
C PHE A 362 -14.86 3.70 1.03
N HIS A 363 -14.07 3.39 2.04
CA HIS A 363 -13.34 4.38 2.83
C HIS A 363 -11.93 4.60 2.25
N PRO A 364 -11.52 5.85 1.97
CA PRO A 364 -10.17 6.12 1.44
C PRO A 364 -9.05 5.63 2.39
N GLU A 365 -9.34 5.50 3.68
CA GLU A 365 -8.41 4.98 4.68
C GLU A 365 -7.92 3.55 4.40
N THR A 366 -8.70 2.72 3.70
CA THR A 366 -8.29 1.36 3.32
C THR A 366 -7.01 1.40 2.47
N TYR A 367 -6.96 2.26 1.45
CA TYR A 367 -5.80 2.49 0.60
C TYR A 367 -4.58 3.01 1.39
N LEU A 368 -4.81 3.96 2.30
CA LEU A 368 -3.75 4.53 3.12
C LEU A 368 -3.09 3.46 4.00
N LEU A 369 -3.93 2.71 4.73
CA LEU A 369 -3.45 1.67 5.63
C LEU A 369 -2.74 0.56 4.85
N ALA A 370 -3.32 0.11 3.73
CA ALA A 370 -2.73 -0.90 2.87
C ALA A 370 -1.33 -0.49 2.39
N ASN A 371 -1.22 0.67 1.72
CA ASN A 371 0.05 1.17 1.19
C ASN A 371 1.09 1.43 2.28
N LYS A 372 0.68 2.01 3.43
CA LYS A 372 1.58 2.26 4.55
C LYS A 372 2.14 0.95 5.10
N GLN A 373 1.28 -0.01 5.41
CA GLN A 373 1.69 -1.26 6.02
C GLN A 373 2.50 -2.12 5.04
N PHE A 374 2.16 -2.13 3.76
CA PHE A 374 2.94 -2.82 2.74
C PHE A 374 4.37 -2.32 2.61
N ARG A 375 4.57 -1.00 2.59
CA ARG A 375 5.92 -0.41 2.51
C ARG A 375 6.76 -0.76 3.75
N GLU A 376 6.17 -0.73 4.95
CA GLU A 376 6.83 -1.16 6.20
C GLU A 376 7.27 -2.65 6.14
N ILE A 377 6.43 -3.50 5.56
CA ILE A 377 6.66 -4.95 5.46
C ILE A 377 7.68 -5.27 4.37
N MET A 378 7.64 -4.57 3.23
CA MET A 378 8.60 -4.70 2.14
C MET A 378 10.00 -4.21 2.55
N ASP A 379 10.12 -3.11 3.31
CA ASP A 379 11.39 -2.66 3.92
C ASP A 379 11.99 -3.77 4.77
N THR A 380 11.21 -4.31 5.70
CA THR A 380 11.67 -5.38 6.58
C THR A 380 12.15 -6.61 5.80
N VAL A 381 11.32 -7.14 4.90
CA VAL A 381 11.62 -8.39 4.19
C VAL A 381 12.78 -8.22 3.20
N LEU A 382 12.81 -7.15 2.41
CA LEU A 382 13.87 -6.95 1.42
C LEU A 382 15.22 -6.62 2.06
N VAL A 383 15.24 -5.87 3.18
CA VAL A 383 16.48 -5.65 3.93
C VAL A 383 16.99 -6.95 4.53
N GLU A 384 16.14 -7.77 5.14
CA GLU A 384 16.53 -9.10 5.64
C GLU A 384 17.10 -9.99 4.53
N CYS A 385 16.51 -10.00 3.33
CA CYS A 385 17.04 -10.74 2.18
C CYS A 385 18.44 -10.24 1.77
N VAL A 386 18.70 -8.93 1.86
CA VAL A 386 20.03 -8.39 1.56
C VAL A 386 21.05 -8.75 2.65
N GLU A 387 20.66 -8.64 3.92
CA GLU A 387 21.51 -9.01 5.06
C GLU A 387 21.89 -10.49 5.03
N LYS A 388 20.98 -11.36 4.59
CA LYS A 388 21.20 -12.81 4.38
C LYS A 388 21.92 -13.14 3.07
N GLN A 389 22.22 -12.15 2.24
CA GLN A 389 22.86 -12.30 0.94
C GLN A 389 22.02 -13.07 -0.10
N ASP A 390 20.70 -13.20 0.12
CA ASP A 390 19.75 -13.72 -0.88
C ASP A 390 19.57 -12.71 -2.02
N PHE A 391 19.69 -11.41 -1.70
CA PHE A 391 19.74 -10.32 -2.67
C PHE A 391 20.98 -9.42 -2.48
N THR A 392 21.47 -8.87 -3.58
CA THR A 392 22.22 -7.61 -3.56
C THR A 392 21.24 -6.43 -3.44
N PHE A 393 21.70 -5.25 -3.00
CA PHE A 393 20.86 -4.04 -2.98
C PHE A 393 20.20 -3.74 -4.33
N SER A 394 20.93 -3.91 -5.45
CA SER A 394 20.37 -3.70 -6.79
C SER A 394 19.23 -4.68 -7.09
N GLN A 395 19.40 -5.97 -6.76
CA GLN A 395 18.35 -6.98 -6.97
C GLN A 395 17.11 -6.71 -6.12
N ALA A 396 17.29 -6.32 -4.84
CA ALA A 396 16.19 -5.96 -3.97
C ALA A 396 15.44 -4.72 -4.46
N MET A 397 16.16 -3.70 -4.95
CA MET A 397 15.56 -2.52 -5.57
C MET A 397 14.78 -2.87 -6.83
N ASP A 398 15.30 -3.75 -7.69
CA ASP A 398 14.59 -4.16 -8.90
C ASP A 398 13.36 -5.00 -8.58
N ALA A 399 13.42 -5.87 -7.56
CA ALA A 399 12.26 -6.60 -7.05
C ALA A 399 11.18 -5.62 -6.54
N ALA A 400 11.55 -4.61 -5.74
CA ALA A 400 10.63 -3.59 -5.26
C ALA A 400 9.95 -2.82 -6.41
N LYS A 401 10.72 -2.31 -7.38
CA LYS A 401 10.16 -1.63 -8.58
C LYS A 401 9.19 -2.52 -9.34
N ASN A 402 9.53 -3.80 -9.49
CA ASN A 402 8.72 -4.76 -10.22
C ASN A 402 7.38 -5.00 -9.54
N ILE A 403 7.41 -5.31 -8.24
CA ILE A 403 6.21 -5.56 -7.43
C ILE A 403 5.30 -4.32 -7.37
N MET A 404 5.90 -3.16 -7.13
CA MET A 404 5.16 -1.90 -6.95
C MET A 404 4.60 -1.33 -8.24
N PHE A 405 5.26 -1.56 -9.38
CA PHE A 405 4.97 -0.81 -10.61
C PHE A 405 5.10 -1.63 -11.89
N ASN A 406 6.30 -2.16 -12.18
CA ASN A 406 6.60 -2.63 -13.54
C ASN A 406 5.77 -3.85 -13.96
N ASN A 407 5.51 -4.77 -13.04
CA ASN A 407 4.77 -5.99 -13.36
C ASN A 407 3.33 -5.65 -13.77
N SER A 408 2.63 -4.82 -13.00
CA SER A 408 1.29 -4.33 -13.34
C SER A 408 1.31 -3.50 -14.63
N ASN A 409 2.30 -2.61 -14.79
CA ASN A 409 2.42 -1.78 -16.00
C ASN A 409 2.55 -2.64 -17.28
N LEU A 410 3.33 -3.73 -17.20
CA LEU A 410 3.54 -4.66 -18.31
C LEU A 410 2.32 -5.55 -18.56
N LEU A 411 1.79 -6.21 -17.51
CA LEU A 411 0.69 -7.16 -17.62
C LEU A 411 -0.58 -6.51 -18.18
N TYR A 412 -0.92 -5.32 -17.68
CA TYR A 412 -2.12 -4.59 -18.09
C TYR A 412 -1.86 -3.62 -19.26
N LYS A 413 -0.65 -3.61 -19.84
CA LYS A 413 -0.24 -2.76 -20.98
C LYS A 413 -0.56 -1.27 -20.76
N LEU A 414 -0.29 -0.76 -19.55
CA LEU A 414 -0.70 0.59 -19.14
C LEU A 414 0.18 1.69 -19.76
N ASN A 415 1.38 1.33 -20.24
CA ASN A 415 2.35 2.23 -20.87
C ASN A 415 2.68 3.47 -20.01
N GLN A 416 2.76 3.27 -18.71
CA GLN A 416 3.08 4.31 -17.73
C GLN A 416 4.57 4.38 -17.45
N THR A 417 5.04 5.57 -17.04
CA THR A 417 6.41 5.78 -16.56
C THR A 417 6.34 6.38 -15.16
N PRO A 418 6.97 5.77 -14.15
CA PRO A 418 6.96 6.31 -12.80
C PRO A 418 7.82 7.58 -12.75
N LYS A 419 7.33 8.62 -12.08
CA LYS A 419 8.16 9.78 -11.72
C LYS A 419 8.93 9.44 -10.46
N PHE A 420 10.14 8.93 -10.62
CA PHE A 420 11.05 8.59 -9.53
C PHE A 420 12.49 8.79 -10.00
N SER A 421 13.31 9.44 -9.17
CA SER A 421 14.75 9.51 -9.42
C SER A 421 15.54 9.19 -8.17
N LEU A 422 16.54 8.32 -8.29
CA LEU A 422 17.56 8.16 -7.25
C LEU A 422 18.43 9.42 -7.14
N SER A 423 18.46 10.31 -8.14
CA SER A 423 19.07 11.62 -7.94
C SER A 423 18.34 12.45 -6.90
N ASP A 424 17.12 12.07 -6.51
CA ASP A 424 16.38 12.73 -5.43
C ASP A 424 16.84 12.21 -4.05
N THR A 425 17.41 10.99 -3.95
CA THR A 425 18.28 10.66 -2.79
C THR A 425 19.49 11.55 -2.81
N ALA A 426 20.06 11.83 -3.98
CA ALA A 426 21.12 12.80 -4.13
C ALA A 426 20.66 14.25 -3.97
N GLN A 427 19.38 14.65 -4.05
CA GLN A 427 18.87 15.99 -3.69
C GLN A 427 18.47 16.09 -2.22
N CYS A 428 18.11 14.98 -1.58
CA CYS A 428 18.06 14.86 -0.13
C CYS A 428 19.48 14.82 0.48
N ASN A 429 20.45 14.21 -0.22
CA ASN A 429 21.87 14.17 0.17
C ASN A 429 22.69 15.36 -0.38
N SER A 430 22.17 16.09 -1.38
CA SER A 430 22.63 17.42 -1.85
C SER A 430 21.65 18.52 -1.43
N GLY A 431 20.91 18.27 -0.34
CA GLY A 431 20.28 19.27 0.50
C GLY A 431 21.29 20.18 1.21
N SER A 432 22.42 20.47 0.56
CA SER A 432 23.42 21.48 0.92
C SER A 432 22.91 22.91 0.68
N LEU A 433 21.70 23.09 0.13
CA LEU A 433 21.10 24.42 -0.07
C LEU A 433 19.72 24.63 0.57
N VAL A 434 19.00 23.58 0.99
CA VAL A 434 17.70 23.72 1.69
C VAL A 434 17.86 23.70 3.22
N THR A 435 18.90 23.05 3.75
CA THR A 435 19.26 23.15 5.17
C THR A 435 19.77 24.53 5.56
N SER A 436 20.45 25.26 4.66
CA SER A 436 21.04 26.57 4.99
C SER A 436 19.99 27.64 5.32
N LYS A 437 18.82 27.63 4.66
CA LYS A 437 17.72 28.58 4.97
C LYS A 437 17.04 28.27 6.30
N LYS A 438 16.79 26.99 6.61
CA LYS A 438 16.17 26.58 7.89
C LYS A 438 17.14 26.74 9.06
N ALA A 439 18.42 26.37 8.88
CA ALA A 439 19.49 26.56 9.85
C ALA A 439 19.77 28.03 10.15
N SER A 440 19.81 28.89 9.11
CA SER A 440 19.88 30.35 9.29
C SER A 440 18.66 30.83 10.08
N SER A 441 17.44 30.39 9.75
CA SER A 441 16.23 30.87 10.43
C SER A 441 16.19 30.55 11.93
N ILE A 442 16.65 29.36 12.36
CA ILE A 442 16.65 28.97 13.78
C ILE A 442 17.71 29.75 14.55
N LEU A 443 18.94 29.79 14.04
CA LEU A 443 20.06 30.50 14.67
C LEU A 443 19.80 32.02 14.71
N ASP A 444 19.28 32.61 13.63
CA ASP A 444 18.93 34.03 13.57
C ASP A 444 17.83 34.37 14.58
N THR A 445 16.82 33.51 14.72
CA THR A 445 15.74 33.69 15.70
C THR A 445 16.26 33.59 17.13
N PHE A 446 17.12 32.60 17.41
CA PHE A 446 17.75 32.42 18.71
C PHE A 446 18.60 33.63 19.12
N LEU A 447 19.48 34.12 18.23
CA LEU A 447 20.35 35.25 18.51
C LEU A 447 19.59 36.58 18.66
N ARG A 448 18.50 36.77 17.91
CA ARG A 448 17.59 37.93 18.10
C ARG A 448 16.93 37.90 19.48
N SER A 449 16.57 36.71 19.96
CA SER A 449 15.92 36.53 21.26
C SER A 449 16.93 36.61 22.41
N ASN A 450 18.21 36.35 22.14
CA ASN A 450 19.29 36.28 23.12
C ASN A 450 20.51 37.14 22.70
N PRO A 451 20.36 38.48 22.62
CA PRO A 451 21.41 39.36 22.10
C PRO A 451 22.65 39.45 23.00
N HIS A 452 22.55 38.95 24.25
CA HIS A 452 23.64 38.91 25.21
C HIS A 452 24.61 37.73 24.97
N VAL A 453 24.29 36.78 24.09
CA VAL A 453 25.14 35.62 23.82
C VAL A 453 26.30 36.01 22.90
N GLU A 454 27.53 35.84 23.37
CA GLU A 454 28.77 36.14 22.63
C GLU A 454 29.46 34.87 22.10
N PHE A 455 29.23 33.72 22.75
CA PHE A 455 29.89 32.45 22.42
C PHE A 455 28.90 31.28 22.35
N ILE A 456 29.15 30.35 21.44
CA ILE A 456 28.43 29.08 21.36
C ILE A 456 29.38 27.92 21.64
N TRP A 457 28.98 27.05 22.56
CA TRP A 457 29.68 25.84 22.99
C TRP A 457 29.11 24.67 22.19
N ALA A 458 29.86 24.20 21.20
CA ALA A 458 29.55 23.00 20.46
C ALA A 458 30.00 21.79 21.29
N ILE A 459 29.02 21.03 21.78
CA ILE A 459 29.23 19.90 22.67
C ILE A 459 29.17 18.59 21.90
N PHE A 460 30.10 17.69 22.22
CA PHE A 460 30.05 16.29 21.85
C PHE A 460 30.44 15.39 23.03
N ILE A 461 29.92 14.18 23.05
CA ILE A 461 30.18 13.19 24.10
C ILE A 461 31.07 12.11 23.51
N ASP A 462 32.19 11.77 24.16
CA ASP A 462 33.04 10.67 23.72
C ASP A 462 32.57 9.30 24.27
N TYR A 463 33.28 8.22 23.92
CA TYR A 463 32.93 6.86 24.33
C TYR A 463 33.10 6.57 25.81
N THR A 464 33.68 7.50 26.57
CA THR A 464 33.77 7.43 28.03
C THR A 464 32.64 8.21 28.72
N ALA A 465 31.62 8.63 27.96
CA ALA A 465 30.57 9.55 28.39
C ALA A 465 31.11 10.91 28.88
N THR A 466 32.31 11.30 28.45
CA THR A 466 32.90 12.60 28.81
C THR A 466 32.40 13.68 27.86
N ILE A 467 31.89 14.77 28.43
CA ILE A 467 31.46 15.96 27.69
C ILE A 467 32.69 16.73 27.22
N ARG A 468 32.83 16.90 25.91
CA ARG A 468 33.88 17.70 25.27
C ARG A 468 33.28 18.90 24.55
N VAL A 469 34.03 20.00 24.56
CA VAL A 469 33.53 21.31 24.11
C VAL A 469 34.48 21.95 23.11
N ARG A 470 33.90 22.57 22.06
CA ARG A 470 34.56 23.56 21.22
C ARG A 470 33.78 24.87 21.28
N MET A 471 34.46 25.95 21.66
CA MET A 471 33.84 27.28 21.79
C MET A 471 34.06 28.09 20.52
N PHE A 472 33.00 28.71 20.02
CA PHE A 472 33.03 29.58 18.85
C PHE A 472 32.45 30.95 19.20
N SER A 473 33.03 32.02 18.68
CA SER A 473 32.32 33.31 18.63
C SER A 473 31.11 33.20 17.71
N ILE A 474 30.09 34.05 17.89
CA ILE A 474 28.88 34.04 17.04
C ILE A 474 29.24 34.07 15.54
N ARG A 475 30.22 34.90 15.15
CA ARG A 475 30.67 34.99 13.76
C ARG A 475 31.22 33.68 13.21
N GLU A 476 32.00 32.96 14.00
CA GLU A 476 32.59 31.68 13.57
C GLU A 476 31.57 30.54 13.63
N PHE A 477 30.66 30.58 14.60
CA PHE A 477 29.56 29.62 14.67
C PHE A 477 28.59 29.76 13.49
N MET A 478 28.26 30.99 13.07
CA MET A 478 27.43 31.21 11.87
C MET A 478 28.08 30.60 10.61
N LYS A 479 29.41 30.62 10.49
CA LYS A 479 30.11 29.95 9.39
C LYS A 479 30.01 28.43 9.52
N LEU A 480 30.14 27.89 10.73
CA LEU A 480 30.01 26.46 11.01
C LEU A 480 28.59 25.95 10.72
N ALA A 481 27.57 26.58 11.30
CA ALA A 481 26.16 26.25 11.11
C ALA A 481 25.69 26.44 9.66
N GLY A 482 26.25 27.42 8.95
CA GLY A 482 25.97 27.68 7.54
C GLY A 482 26.79 26.85 6.55
N GLY A 483 27.59 25.87 7.02
CA GLY A 483 28.41 25.01 6.16
C GLY A 483 29.61 25.69 5.48
N LYS A 484 29.90 26.95 5.84
CA LYS A 484 31.05 27.73 5.31
C LYS A 484 32.37 27.42 6.01
N ARG A 485 32.31 26.70 7.13
CA ARG A 485 33.44 26.23 7.93
C ARG A 485 33.10 24.85 8.48
N ARG A 486 34.11 24.00 8.64
CA ARG A 486 33.99 22.73 9.37
C ARG A 486 34.87 22.77 10.62
N ALA A 487 34.50 22.00 11.64
CA ALA A 487 35.26 21.86 12.88
C ALA A 487 35.71 20.41 13.05
N GLY A 488 36.96 20.12 12.69
CA GLY A 488 37.54 18.78 12.78
C GLY A 488 37.92 18.39 14.21
N ILE A 489 37.67 17.14 14.57
CA ILE A 489 38.08 16.47 15.81
C ILE A 489 38.83 15.20 15.43
N THR A 490 40.00 15.01 16.02
CA THR A 490 40.84 13.83 15.76
C THR A 490 40.12 12.53 16.13
N LEU A 491 40.24 11.50 15.28
CA LEU A 491 39.74 10.16 15.56
C LEU A 491 40.42 9.51 16.77
N ALA A 492 41.58 10.03 17.20
CA ALA A 492 42.24 9.59 18.42
C ALA A 492 41.33 9.66 19.66
N VAL A 493 40.32 10.56 19.66
CA VAL A 493 39.36 10.69 20.76
C VAL A 493 38.56 9.41 21.01
N PHE A 494 38.45 8.50 20.04
CA PHE A 494 37.77 7.20 20.21
C PHE A 494 38.54 6.23 21.10
N ASN A 495 39.85 6.45 21.28
CA ASN A 495 40.74 5.54 22.00
C ASN A 495 41.37 6.19 23.23
N ILE A 496 40.89 7.37 23.63
CA ILE A 496 41.37 8.10 24.80
C ILE A 496 40.44 7.84 25.98
N LEU A 497 41.00 7.33 27.08
CA LEU A 497 40.33 7.21 28.37
C LEU A 497 40.16 8.57 29.05
N GLN A 498 39.34 8.62 30.09
CA GLN A 498 39.16 9.81 30.94
C GLN A 498 40.47 10.30 31.59
N THR A 499 41.49 9.44 31.65
CA THR A 499 42.84 9.74 32.16
C THR A 499 43.81 10.24 31.09
N ASP A 500 43.31 10.57 29.89
CA ASP A 500 44.10 10.92 28.69
C ASP A 500 45.04 9.80 28.20
N ALA A 501 44.85 8.56 28.68
CA ALA A 501 45.61 7.39 28.24
C ALA A 501 44.99 6.75 26.99
N ILE A 502 45.84 6.33 26.04
CA ILE A 502 45.43 5.68 24.80
C ILE A 502 45.36 4.15 25.00
N VAL A 503 44.26 3.51 24.57
CA VAL A 503 44.04 2.07 24.73
C VAL A 503 44.45 1.27 23.47
N PRO A 504 45.16 0.13 23.59
CA PRO A 504 45.38 -0.82 22.48
C PRO A 504 44.09 -1.57 22.06
N PRO A 505 44.00 -2.24 20.90
CA PRO A 505 45.00 -2.39 19.83
C PRO A 505 44.83 -1.25 18.82
N HIS A 506 45.85 -0.41 18.65
CA HIS A 506 45.78 0.86 17.91
C HIS A 506 44.77 0.90 16.73
N PRO A 507 43.75 1.78 16.80
CA PRO A 507 43.04 2.27 15.63
C PRO A 507 43.31 3.77 15.41
N LEU A 508 43.55 4.13 14.14
CA LEU A 508 43.39 5.46 13.53
C LEU A 508 43.85 6.68 14.35
N ILE A 509 45.16 6.79 14.63
CA ILE A 509 45.76 8.07 15.08
C ILE A 509 45.78 9.15 13.99
N ALA A 510 45.41 8.79 12.75
CA ALA A 510 45.31 9.68 11.61
C ALA A 510 43.83 9.80 11.19
N GLY A 511 43.43 11.02 10.84
CA GLY A 511 42.07 11.36 10.42
C GLY A 511 41.31 12.18 11.45
N GLN A 512 40.16 12.68 11.01
CA GLN A 512 39.27 13.50 11.81
C GLN A 512 37.83 13.26 11.37
N PHE A 513 36.89 13.44 12.29
CA PHE A 513 35.49 13.67 11.96
C PHE A 513 35.18 15.16 12.17
N TYR A 514 34.04 15.61 11.66
CA TYR A 514 33.62 17.00 11.74
C TYR A 514 32.38 17.15 12.59
N LEU A 515 32.35 18.20 13.41
CA LEU A 515 31.17 18.55 14.19
C LEU A 515 30.13 19.23 13.31
N LYS A 516 28.90 18.70 13.32
CA LYS A 516 27.72 19.35 12.75
C LYS A 516 26.75 19.77 13.86
N PRO A 517 26.49 21.07 14.03
CA PRO A 517 25.56 21.55 15.06
C PRO A 517 24.13 21.03 14.85
N ASP A 518 23.54 20.51 15.91
CA ASP A 518 22.12 20.20 16.02
C ASP A 518 21.37 21.43 16.54
N LEU A 519 20.98 22.34 15.64
CA LEU A 519 20.45 23.66 16.02
C LEU A 519 19.14 23.59 16.82
N ASP A 520 18.42 22.48 16.78
CA ASP A 520 17.22 22.27 17.59
C ASP A 520 17.56 22.11 19.10
N THR A 521 18.84 21.91 19.44
CA THR A 521 19.35 21.81 20.81
C THR A 521 19.95 23.11 21.34
N LEU A 522 19.88 24.21 20.58
CA LEU A 522 20.40 25.51 21.02
C LEU A 522 19.70 25.99 22.28
N SER A 523 20.48 26.20 23.34
CA SER A 523 19.99 26.69 24.62
C SER A 523 20.99 27.64 25.28
N VAL A 524 20.50 28.67 25.94
CA VAL A 524 21.36 29.59 26.73
C VAL A 524 21.89 28.83 27.94
N ASN A 525 23.17 29.04 28.28
CA ASN A 525 23.75 28.45 29.47
C ASN A 525 23.26 29.19 30.72
N ILE A 526 22.23 28.64 31.36
CA ILE A 526 21.65 29.17 32.61
C ILE A 526 22.48 28.66 33.80
N GLY A 527 22.78 29.53 34.76
CA GLY A 527 23.53 29.16 35.98
C GLY A 527 25.05 29.26 35.86
N LEU A 528 25.58 29.62 34.69
CA LEU A 528 26.98 30.02 34.51
C LEU A 528 27.06 31.54 34.33
N SER A 529 28.01 32.19 35.00
CA SER A 529 28.32 33.61 34.76
C SER A 529 29.05 33.78 33.42
N SER A 530 28.36 33.53 32.31
CA SER A 530 28.92 33.61 30.96
C SER A 530 27.88 34.08 29.94
N ASN A 531 28.33 34.89 28.99
CA ASN A 531 27.56 35.30 27.82
C ASN A 531 27.59 34.18 26.76
N SER A 532 27.08 32.99 27.08
CA SER A 532 27.21 31.81 26.22
C SER A 532 25.94 30.95 26.08
N ALA A 533 25.89 30.19 24.99
CA ALA A 533 24.88 29.18 24.72
C ALA A 533 25.55 27.87 24.33
N THR A 534 24.82 26.77 24.43
CA THR A 534 25.27 25.41 24.11
C THR A 534 24.46 24.84 22.96
N VAL A 535 25.12 24.00 22.16
CA VAL A 535 24.48 23.20 21.10
C VAL A 535 25.14 21.83 21.07
N MET A 536 24.33 20.77 20.95
CA MET A 536 24.84 19.42 20.70
C MET A 536 25.31 19.29 19.25
N THR A 537 26.13 18.28 18.98
CA THR A 537 26.67 18.06 17.64
C THR A 537 26.55 16.61 17.21
N PHE A 538 26.26 16.42 15.92
CA PHE A 538 26.49 15.18 15.21
C PHE A 538 27.95 15.10 14.76
N TRP A 539 28.42 13.88 14.49
CA TRP A 539 29.74 13.64 13.91
C TRP A 539 29.57 13.29 12.44
N GLU A 540 30.31 13.97 11.56
CA GLU A 540 30.30 13.73 10.12
C GLU A 540 31.67 13.28 9.61
N THR A 541 31.69 12.40 8.61
CA THR A 541 32.90 11.99 7.88
C THR A 541 33.38 13.10 6.95
N GLU A 542 34.56 12.93 6.34
CA GLU A 542 35.09 13.88 5.34
C GLU A 542 34.08 14.15 4.21
N ASP A 543 33.36 13.12 3.76
CA ASP A 543 32.37 13.21 2.68
C ASP A 543 31.00 13.78 3.11
N GLY A 544 30.86 14.16 4.40
CA GLY A 544 29.63 14.74 4.94
C GLY A 544 28.54 13.72 5.34
N GLY A 545 28.87 12.42 5.30
CA GLY A 545 28.02 11.36 5.84
C GLY A 545 28.13 11.25 7.37
N PRO A 546 27.25 10.49 8.05
CA PRO A 546 27.35 10.26 9.49
C PRO A 546 28.61 9.47 9.83
N GLN A 547 29.33 9.91 10.87
CA GLN A 547 30.48 9.17 11.40
C GLN A 547 29.98 8.01 12.27
N ASP A 548 30.48 6.82 11.97
CA ASP A 548 30.14 5.60 12.70
C ASP A 548 30.47 5.73 14.20
N GLY A 549 29.56 5.20 15.03
CA GLY A 549 29.60 5.30 16.48
C GLY A 549 29.24 6.66 17.08
N CYS A 550 28.77 7.64 16.30
CA CYS A 550 28.34 8.94 16.85
C CYS A 550 27.25 8.78 17.94
N PRO A 551 27.51 9.13 19.21
CA PRO A 551 26.53 8.93 20.28
C PRO A 551 25.24 9.69 20.06
N ARG A 552 25.28 10.87 19.41
CA ARG A 552 24.09 11.65 19.09
C ARG A 552 23.22 10.96 18.04
N CYS A 553 23.83 10.36 17.01
CA CYS A 553 23.12 9.56 16.00
C CYS A 553 22.49 8.31 16.65
N GLU A 554 23.24 7.57 17.46
CA GLU A 554 22.74 6.39 18.17
C GLU A 554 21.58 6.73 19.11
N THR A 555 21.68 7.88 19.76
CA THR A 555 20.63 8.43 20.63
C THR A 555 19.40 8.81 19.81
N GLU A 556 19.54 9.42 18.64
CA GLU A 556 18.42 9.75 17.75
C GLU A 556 17.76 8.49 17.18
N ILE A 557 18.56 7.50 16.79
CA ILE A 557 18.06 6.19 16.34
C ILE A 557 17.31 5.49 17.47
N SER A 558 17.86 5.50 18.68
CA SER A 558 17.25 4.85 19.85
C SER A 558 15.99 5.57 20.31
N THR A 559 15.98 6.91 20.35
CA THR A 559 14.78 7.70 20.67
C THR A 559 13.72 7.59 19.59
N SER A 560 14.11 7.48 18.31
CA SER A 560 13.19 7.16 17.22
C SER A 560 12.60 5.76 17.40
N LYS A 561 13.39 4.78 17.83
CA LYS A 561 12.88 3.44 18.21
C LYS A 561 11.92 3.53 19.40
N PHE A 562 12.20 4.33 20.43
CA PHE A 562 11.27 4.53 21.56
C PHE A 562 9.98 5.26 21.17
N TYR A 563 10.05 6.22 20.25
CA TYR A 563 8.87 6.86 19.69
C TYR A 563 8.04 5.87 18.86
N VAL A 564 8.70 4.99 18.11
CA VAL A 564 8.06 3.96 17.28
C VAL A 564 7.46 2.82 18.13
N VAL A 565 8.09 2.46 19.25
CA VAL A 565 7.70 1.30 20.08
C VAL A 565 6.83 1.68 21.28
N LEU A 566 7.12 2.78 21.96
CA LEU A 566 6.43 3.20 23.19
C LEU A 566 5.58 4.47 23.02
N LYS A 567 5.57 5.10 21.83
CA LYS A 567 4.93 6.41 21.56
C LYS A 567 5.35 7.52 22.54
N LEU A 568 6.51 7.37 23.17
CA LEU A 568 7.10 8.40 24.02
C LEU A 568 7.96 9.32 23.16
N LYS A 569 7.61 10.61 23.12
CA LYS A 569 8.54 11.63 22.64
C LYS A 569 9.58 11.86 23.73
N VAL A 570 10.67 11.10 23.67
CA VAL A 570 11.80 11.30 24.59
C VAL A 570 12.53 12.56 24.15
N VAL A 571 12.28 13.67 24.85
CA VAL A 571 13.05 14.90 24.66
C VAL A 571 14.30 14.79 25.53
N LEU A 572 15.42 14.45 24.92
CA LEU A 572 16.70 14.42 25.62
C LEU A 572 17.24 15.84 25.72
N TYR A 573 16.75 16.57 26.72
CA TYR A 573 17.46 17.74 27.20
C TYR A 573 18.61 17.26 28.09
N GLY A 574 19.84 17.50 27.66
CA GLY A 574 20.95 17.59 28.60
C GLY A 574 20.79 18.89 29.39
N GLU A 575 19.87 18.94 30.36
CA GLU A 575 19.88 20.03 31.34
C GLU A 575 21.12 19.90 32.20
N ILE A 576 22.06 20.82 31.99
CA ILE A 576 23.25 20.94 32.81
C ILE A 576 22.87 21.77 34.04
N HIS A 577 22.60 21.09 35.16
CA HIS A 577 22.59 21.73 36.47
C HIS A 577 24.02 21.81 37.00
N PHE A 578 24.62 23.00 36.97
CA PHE A 578 25.76 23.29 37.84
C PHE A 578 25.23 23.49 39.26
N ARG A 579 25.72 22.66 40.21
CA ARG A 579 25.66 22.98 41.63
C ARG A 579 26.91 23.76 42.04
#